data_AF-A0A2D8M4G0-F1
#
_entry.id   AF-A0A2D8M4G0-F1
#
_cell.length_a   1.000
_cell.length_b   1.000
_cell.length_c   1.000
_cell.angle_alpha   90.00
_cell.angle_beta   90.00
_cell.angle_gamma   90.00
#
_symmetry.space_group_name_H-M   'P 1'
#
loop_
_entity.id
_entity.type
_entity.pdbx_description
1 polymer ?
#
loop_
_entity_poly.entity_id
_entity_poly.type
_entity_poly.pdbx_seq_one_letter_code
_entity_poly.pdbx_strand_id
1 'polypeptide(L)'
;MYEVQCPHCDKGIELEDGVYGLFVCPHCNEDFSWERDEYSIGDQFKNAGLLLLITTSVIIVIVFVIMLFNGAIEWMFYVLAISSPVLIPVALIPSCIYLLRNWIKMLKER
;
A
#
# COMPACT_ATOMS: atom_id res chain seq x y z
N MET A 1 26.06 -13.77 5.81
CA MET A 1 26.32 -14.38 4.49
C MET A 1 25.16 -15.32 4.23
N TYR A 2 24.55 -15.22 3.06
CA TYR A 2 23.38 -16.01 2.69
C TYR A 2 23.59 -16.59 1.30
N GLU A 3 23.03 -17.78 1.07
CA GLU A 3 23.18 -18.52 -0.17
C GLU A 3 22.01 -18.19 -1.10
N VAL A 4 22.30 -17.60 -2.26
CA VAL A 4 21.33 -17.36 -3.33
C VAL A 4 21.54 -18.36 -4.45
N GLN A 5 20.47 -18.89 -5.01
CA GLN A 5 20.57 -19.69 -6.23
C GLN A 5 20.66 -18.77 -7.45
N CYS A 6 21.66 -19.02 -8.29
CA CYS A 6 21.77 -18.37 -9.58
C CYS A 6 20.61 -18.78 -10.50
N PRO A 7 19.83 -17.84 -11.07
CA PRO A 7 18.72 -18.17 -11.97
C PRO A 7 19.16 -18.77 -13.31
N HIS A 8 20.46 -18.73 -13.63
CA HIS A 8 21.02 -19.20 -14.89
C HIS A 8 21.63 -20.60 -14.80
N CYS A 9 22.08 -21.01 -13.62
CA CYS A 9 22.80 -22.29 -13.47
C CYS A 9 22.41 -23.09 -12.21
N ASP A 10 21.41 -22.64 -11.45
CA ASP A 10 20.86 -23.26 -10.23
C ASP A 10 21.89 -23.56 -9.14
N LYS A 11 23.10 -23.01 -9.25
CA LYS A 11 24.17 -23.14 -8.25
C LYS A 11 24.01 -22.07 -7.17
N GLY A 12 24.27 -22.47 -5.93
CA GLY A 12 24.34 -21.57 -4.79
C GLY A 12 25.53 -20.63 -4.89
N ILE A 13 25.31 -19.35 -4.64
CA ILE A 13 26.31 -18.30 -4.56
C ILE A 13 26.20 -17.68 -3.17
N GLU A 14 27.31 -17.57 -2.47
CA GLU A 14 27.35 -16.88 -1.18
C GLU A 14 27.45 -15.37 -1.41
N LEU A 15 26.40 -14.63 -1.04
CA LEU A 15 26.39 -13.17 -1.02
C LEU A 15 26.44 -12.64 0.41
N GLU A 16 27.00 -11.44 0.57
CA GLU A 16 27.03 -10.76 1.86
C GLU A 16 25.64 -10.20 2.20
N ASP A 17 25.23 -10.31 3.47
CA ASP A 17 23.88 -9.94 3.88
C ASP A 17 23.64 -8.44 3.64
N GLY A 18 22.55 -8.12 2.94
CA GLY A 18 22.14 -6.73 2.74
C GLY A 18 22.79 -6.03 1.54
N VAL A 19 23.49 -6.75 0.67
CA VAL A 19 23.98 -6.24 -0.61
C VAL A 19 22.96 -6.56 -1.71
N TYR A 20 22.57 -5.54 -2.48
CA TYR A 20 21.54 -5.62 -3.53
C TYR A 20 22.06 -4.91 -4.79
N GLY A 21 21.75 -5.43 -5.97
CA GLY A 21 22.23 -4.91 -7.25
C GLY A 21 22.51 -5.99 -8.28
N LEU A 22 23.31 -5.66 -9.30
CA LEU A 22 23.82 -6.63 -10.26
C LEU A 22 25.02 -7.38 -9.69
N PHE A 23 24.95 -8.70 -9.70
CA PHE A 23 26.05 -9.59 -9.32
C PHE A 23 26.41 -10.47 -10.49
N VAL A 24 27.71 -10.78 -10.63
CA VAL A 24 28.18 -11.73 -11.62
C VAL A 24 28.30 -13.10 -10.94
N CYS A 25 27.65 -14.11 -11.49
CA CYS A 25 27.76 -15.47 -10.96
C CYS A 25 29.17 -16.02 -11.22
N PRO A 26 29.91 -16.50 -10.21
CA PRO A 26 31.24 -17.07 -10.40
C PRO A 26 31.23 -18.43 -11.13
N HIS A 27 30.05 -19.04 -11.34
CA HIS A 27 29.93 -20.35 -11.97
C HIS A 27 29.56 -20.33 -13.44
N CYS A 28 28.71 -19.39 -13.88
CA CYS A 28 28.34 -19.22 -15.29
C CYS A 28 28.84 -17.91 -15.88
N ASN A 29 29.42 -17.01 -15.07
CA ASN A 29 29.90 -15.70 -15.50
C ASN A 29 28.82 -14.78 -16.09
N GLU A 30 27.55 -15.14 -15.91
CA GLU A 30 26.40 -14.32 -16.29
C GLU A 30 26.03 -13.39 -15.13
N ASP A 31 25.58 -12.20 -15.50
CA ASP A 31 25.07 -11.20 -14.59
C ASP A 31 23.61 -11.48 -14.22
N PHE A 32 23.29 -11.34 -12.95
CA PHE A 32 21.93 -11.44 -12.45
C PHE A 32 21.65 -10.33 -11.44
N SER A 33 20.42 -9.83 -11.44
CA SER A 33 19.95 -8.85 -10.47
C SER A 33 19.49 -9.57 -9.21
N TRP A 34 20.05 -9.17 -8.06
CA TRP A 34 19.55 -9.56 -6.76
C TRP A 34 18.96 -8.32 -6.06
N GLU A 35 17.63 -8.28 -6.01
CA GLU A 35 16.90 -7.22 -5.34
C GLU A 35 16.39 -7.72 -3.98
N ARG A 36 16.18 -6.79 -3.04
CA ARG A 36 15.39 -7.12 -1.86
C ARG A 36 13.98 -7.39 -2.36
N ASP A 37 13.34 -8.44 -1.84
CA ASP A 37 11.89 -8.57 -1.93
C ASP A 37 11.24 -7.39 -1.18
N GLU A 38 11.22 -6.21 -1.80
CA GLU A 38 10.35 -5.12 -1.39
C GLU A 38 8.95 -5.60 -1.71
N TYR A 39 8.33 -6.28 -0.74
CA TYR A 39 6.91 -6.57 -0.72
C TYR A 39 6.19 -5.32 -1.25
N SER A 40 5.65 -5.41 -2.46
CA SER A 40 5.15 -4.27 -3.22
C SER A 40 3.81 -3.84 -2.62
N ILE A 41 3.90 -3.15 -1.49
CA ILE A 41 2.78 -2.49 -0.82
C ILE A 41 2.01 -1.61 -1.82
N GLY A 42 2.71 -1.07 -2.83
CA GLY A 42 2.14 -0.24 -3.88
C GLY A 42 0.99 -0.87 -4.69
N ASP A 43 1.04 -2.16 -5.03
CA ASP A 43 0.01 -2.76 -5.89
C ASP A 43 -1.24 -3.15 -5.10
N GLN A 44 -1.05 -3.59 -3.85
CA GLN A 44 -2.13 -3.79 -2.89
C GLN A 44 -2.84 -2.47 -2.56
N PHE A 45 -2.08 -1.37 -2.40
CA PHE A 45 -2.63 -0.04 -2.13
C PHE A 45 -3.31 0.59 -3.33
N LYS A 46 -2.85 0.35 -4.57
CA LYS A 46 -3.55 0.81 -5.78
C LYS A 46 -4.94 0.19 -5.86
N ASN A 47 -5.04 -1.13 -5.65
CA ASN A 47 -6.31 -1.84 -5.71
C ASN A 47 -7.23 -1.46 -4.55
N ALA A 48 -6.70 -1.35 -3.32
CA ALA A 48 -7.47 -0.90 -2.17
C ALA A 48 -7.92 0.58 -2.31
N GLY A 49 -7.05 1.47 -2.77
CA GLY A 49 -7.36 2.87 -3.04
C GLY A 49 -8.39 3.04 -4.15
N LEU A 50 -8.28 2.27 -5.23
CA LEU A 50 -9.26 2.25 -6.32
C LEU A 50 -10.63 1.78 -5.83
N LEU A 51 -10.69 0.72 -5.01
CA LEU A 51 -11.93 0.24 -4.40
C LEU A 51 -12.56 1.29 -3.46
N LEU A 52 -11.75 2.02 -2.70
CA LEU A 52 -12.22 3.13 -1.87
C LEU A 52 -12.78 4.30 -2.71
N LEU A 53 -12.15 4.63 -3.83
CA LEU A 53 -12.63 5.67 -4.75
C LEU A 53 -13.93 5.26 -5.43
N ILE A 54 -14.04 4.01 -5.90
CA ILE A 54 -15.24 3.48 -6.53
C ILE A 54 -16.39 3.47 -5.52
N THR A 55 -16.20 2.90 -4.33
CA THR A 55 -17.26 2.84 -3.31
C THR A 55 -17.72 4.24 -2.88
N THR A 56 -16.80 5.18 -2.67
CA THR A 56 -17.14 6.57 -2.36
C THR A 56 -17.93 7.23 -3.50
N SER A 57 -17.51 7.03 -4.74
CA SER A 57 -18.21 7.59 -5.92
C SER A 57 -19.64 7.05 -6.06
N VAL A 58 -19.85 5.75 -5.84
CA VAL A 58 -21.16 5.10 -5.91
C VAL A 58 -22.08 5.63 -4.82
N ILE A 59 -21.58 5.77 -3.59
CA ILE A 59 -22.34 6.34 -2.47
C ILE A 59 -22.77 7.78 -2.78
N ILE A 60 -21.87 8.61 -3.34
CA ILE A 60 -22.18 10.00 -3.72
C ILE A 60 -23.31 10.03 -4.76
N VAL A 61 -23.24 9.19 -5.79
CA VAL A 61 -24.28 9.14 -6.84
C VAL A 61 -25.62 8.70 -6.26
N ILE A 62 -25.64 7.67 -5.39
CA ILE A 62 -26.87 7.19 -4.76
C ILE A 62 -27.51 8.29 -3.90
N VAL A 63 -26.71 9.00 -3.09
CA VAL A 63 -27.22 10.13 -2.30
C VAL A 63 -27.75 11.22 -3.24
N PHE A 64 -27.02 11.58 -4.30
CA PHE A 64 -27.46 12.60 -5.25
C PHE A 64 -28.79 12.24 -5.91
N VAL A 65 -29.03 10.97 -6.20
CA VAL A 65 -30.31 10.48 -6.71
C VAL A 65 -31.40 10.63 -5.65
N ILE A 66 -31.18 10.17 -4.42
CA ILE A 66 -32.14 10.29 -3.30
C ILE A 66 -32.50 11.77 -3.03
N MET A 67 -31.50 12.64 -3.12
CA MET A 67 -31.57 14.08 -2.99
C MET A 67 -32.51 14.72 -4.03
N LEU A 68 -32.51 14.21 -5.27
CA LEU A 68 -33.41 14.66 -6.33
C LEU A 68 -34.86 14.19 -6.13
N PHE A 69 -35.08 13.05 -5.49
CA PHE A 69 -36.41 12.47 -5.30
C PHE A 69 -37.12 12.94 -4.01
N ASN A 70 -36.40 13.26 -2.93
CA ASN A 70 -36.98 13.59 -1.63
C ASN A 70 -37.17 15.10 -1.40
N GLY A 71 -37.88 15.78 -2.32
CA GLY A 71 -38.16 17.23 -2.30
C GLY A 71 -38.10 17.90 -0.92
N ALA A 72 -37.09 18.78 -0.77
CA ALA A 72 -36.94 19.83 0.24
C ALA A 72 -37.67 19.60 1.58
N ILE A 73 -37.08 18.88 2.55
CA ILE A 73 -37.15 19.19 4.00
C ILE A 73 -36.19 18.32 4.87
N GLU A 74 -35.64 17.20 4.40
CA GLU A 74 -34.77 16.30 5.21
C GLU A 74 -33.24 16.56 5.08
N TRP A 75 -32.84 17.69 4.48
CA TRP A 75 -31.48 17.93 3.97
C TRP A 75 -30.40 18.12 5.03
N MET A 76 -30.79 18.50 6.24
CA MET A 76 -29.87 18.83 7.33
C MET A 76 -29.18 17.56 7.89
N PHE A 77 -29.84 16.41 7.85
CA PHE A 77 -29.29 15.14 8.35
C PHE A 77 -28.34 14.46 7.35
N TYR A 78 -28.60 14.59 6.05
CA TYR A 78 -27.77 13.97 5.00
C TYR A 78 -26.36 14.60 4.90
N VAL A 79 -26.24 15.92 5.07
CA VAL A 79 -24.92 16.60 5.03
C VAL A 79 -24.03 16.17 6.21
N LEU A 80 -24.61 15.97 7.39
CA LEU A 80 -23.90 15.44 8.57
C LEU A 80 -23.54 13.96 8.40
N ALA A 81 -24.42 13.17 7.78
CA ALA A 81 -24.20 11.75 7.55
C ALA A 81 -23.12 11.46 6.49
N ILE A 82 -22.87 12.37 5.53
CA ILE A 82 -21.87 12.20 4.46
C ILE A 82 -20.52 12.81 4.84
N SER A 83 -20.50 13.90 5.62
CA SER A 83 -19.24 14.49 6.09
C SER A 83 -18.51 13.61 7.11
N SER A 84 -19.26 12.85 7.92
CA SER A 84 -18.69 11.96 8.94
C SER A 84 -17.84 10.80 8.35
N PRO A 85 -18.28 10.05 7.33
CA PRO A 85 -17.48 9.01 6.69
C PRO A 85 -16.26 9.51 5.90
N VAL A 86 -16.20 10.80 5.53
CA VAL A 86 -15.09 11.36 4.73
C VAL A 86 -14.00 11.99 5.61
N LEU A 87 -14.39 12.63 6.71
CA LEU A 87 -13.44 13.25 7.65
C LEU A 87 -12.70 12.22 8.51
N ILE A 88 -13.35 11.09 8.84
CA ILE A 88 -12.76 10.04 9.67
C ILE A 88 -11.55 9.38 8.97
N PRO A 89 -11.64 8.93 7.69
CA PRO A 89 -10.48 8.40 6.96
C PRO A 89 -9.39 9.47 6.76
N VAL A 90 -9.76 10.70 6.38
CA VAL A 90 -8.78 11.76 6.10
C VAL A 90 -7.98 12.15 7.35
N ALA A 91 -8.56 12.09 8.54
CA ALA A 91 -7.85 12.37 9.80
C ALA A 91 -7.12 11.15 10.37
N LEU A 92 -7.69 9.94 10.24
CA LEU A 92 -7.10 8.74 10.81
C LEU A 92 -5.96 8.17 9.95
N ILE A 93 -6.04 8.26 8.62
CA ILE A 93 -5.00 7.70 7.74
C ILE A 93 -3.61 8.33 8.01
N PRO A 94 -3.44 9.67 8.06
CA PRO A 94 -2.14 10.27 8.37
C PRO A 94 -1.66 9.95 9.80
N SER A 95 -2.58 9.93 10.76
CA SER A 95 -2.28 9.61 12.16
C SER A 95 -1.84 8.15 12.34
N CYS A 96 -2.53 7.20 11.69
CA CYS A 96 -2.16 5.79 11.66
C CYS A 96 -0.82 5.57 10.96
N ILE A 97 -0.55 6.23 9.82
CA ILE A 97 0.74 6.16 9.13
C ILE A 97 1.87 6.68 10.03
N TYR A 98 1.65 7.81 10.73
CA TYR A 98 2.63 8.37 11.65
C TYR A 98 2.94 7.43 12.81
N LEU A 99 1.91 6.85 13.45
CA LEU A 99 2.07 5.91 14.56
C LEU A 99 2.79 4.62 14.13
N LEU A 100 2.44 4.06 12.98
CA LEU A 100 3.10 2.87 12.42
C LEU A 100 4.58 3.14 12.15
N ARG A 101 4.90 4.28 11.53
CA ARG A 101 6.29 4.67 11.25
C ARG A 101 7.11 4.83 12.53
N ASN A 102 6.52 5.44 13.56
CA ASN A 102 7.17 5.61 14.85
C ASN A 102 7.40 4.26 15.56
N TRP A 103 6.43 3.35 15.49
CA TRP A 103 6.53 2.03 16.10
C TRP A 103 7.62 1.16 15.45
N ILE A 104 7.73 1.20 14.11
CA ILE A 104 8.80 0.52 13.37
C ILE A 104 10.18 1.05 13.79
N LYS A 105 10.31 2.36 13.98
CA LYS A 105 11.57 2.97 14.43
C LYS A 105 11.98 2.42 15.81
N MET A 106 11.03 2.30 16.73
CA MET A 106 11.28 1.76 18.07
C MET A 106 11.69 0.29 18.10
N LEU A 107 11.29 -0.51 17.10
CA LEU A 107 11.72 -1.91 16.97
C LEU A 107 13.14 -2.05 16.41
N LYS A 108 13.60 -1.08 15.61
CA LYS A 108 14.95 -1.12 15.01
C LYS A 108 16.04 -0.72 15.99
N GLU A 109 15.69 0.03 17.04
CA GLU A 109 16.62 0.55 18.04
C GLU A 109 16.77 -0.38 19.27
N ARG A 110 16.06 -1.51 19.31
CA ARG A 110 16.09 -2.51 20.38
C ARG A 110 16.73 -3.80 19.89
#